data_AF-A0A958PL99-F1
#
_entry.id   AF-A0A958PL99-F1
#
_cell.length_a   1.000
_cell.length_b   1.000
_cell.length_c   1.000
_cell.angle_alpha   90.00
_cell.angle_beta   90.00
_cell.angle_gamma   90.00
#
_symmetry.space_group_name_H-M   'P 1'
#
loop_
_entity.id
_entity.type
_entity.pdbx_description
1 polymer ?
#
loop_
_entity_poly.entity_id
_entity_poly.type
_entity_poly.pdbx_seq_one_letter_code
_entity_poly.pdbx_strand_id
1 'polypeptide(L)'
;MVTKKKISWLVGIAALSFGIAWALYFRERLPVLTPQIYSAAKSQWEARGPKDYELDVEVSGVQAGHYRIQVKDRNVVQMKEDGIDVPERVWAYWSVDGMFRFLEEELASKKRPSAAYGVSDPDSVYLQADFDEKLGYPKRFLRQVFGRKLTIEWRAQVLGGDKAN
;
A
#
# COMPACT_ATOMS: atom_id res chain seq x y z
N MET A 1 49.03 -2.44 -32.41
CA MET A 1 47.82 -1.63 -32.73
C MET A 1 46.58 -2.43 -32.27
N VAL A 2 46.27 -2.40 -30.97
CA VAL A 2 45.19 -3.22 -30.38
C VAL A 2 44.10 -2.28 -29.86
N THR A 3 43.02 -2.20 -30.64
CA THR A 3 41.61 -2.03 -30.24
C THR A 3 41.22 -0.88 -29.31
N LYS A 4 41.11 0.34 -29.87
CA LYS A 4 40.23 1.41 -29.31
C LYS A 4 38.74 0.99 -29.29
N LYS A 5 38.34 0.03 -30.13
CA LYS A 5 36.94 -0.46 -30.25
C LYS A 5 36.48 -1.35 -29.08
N LYS A 6 37.39 -1.98 -28.34
CA LYS A 6 37.05 -2.83 -27.17
C LYS A 6 36.81 -2.01 -25.89
N ILE A 7 37.45 -0.85 -25.78
CA ILE A 7 37.32 0.05 -24.62
C ILE A 7 35.94 0.73 -24.62
N SER A 8 35.36 1.04 -25.79
CA SER A 8 34.03 1.68 -25.86
C SER A 8 32.87 0.75 -25.45
N TRP A 9 33.02 -0.56 -25.63
CA TRP A 9 32.01 -1.54 -25.20
C TRP A 9 32.00 -1.76 -23.68
N LEU A 10 33.15 -1.73 -23.02
CA LEU A 10 33.25 -1.91 -21.57
C LEU A 10 32.71 -0.70 -20.79
N VAL A 11 32.91 0.52 -21.30
CA VAL A 11 32.34 1.75 -20.71
C VAL A 11 30.81 1.77 -20.86
N GLY A 12 30.29 1.32 -22.00
CA GLY A 12 28.84 1.20 -22.22
C GLY A 12 28.17 0.21 -21.26
N ILE A 13 28.80 -0.94 -20.99
CA ILE A 13 28.30 -1.94 -20.03
C ILE A 13 28.35 -1.41 -18.60
N ALA A 14 29.44 -0.75 -18.20
CA ALA A 14 29.56 -0.18 -16.86
C ALA A 14 28.51 0.91 -16.56
N ALA A 15 28.23 1.79 -17.54
CA ALA A 15 27.18 2.81 -17.41
C ALA A 15 25.78 2.19 -17.34
N LEU A 16 25.52 1.13 -18.10
CA LEU A 16 24.24 0.40 -18.06
C LEU A 16 24.06 -0.33 -16.71
N SER A 17 25.11 -0.99 -16.22
CA SER A 17 25.09 -1.65 -14.90
C SER A 17 24.93 -0.64 -13.77
N PHE A 18 25.54 0.53 -13.87
CA PHE A 18 25.34 1.62 -12.90
C PHE A 18 23.92 2.18 -12.98
N GLY A 19 23.36 2.40 -14.17
CA GLY A 19 21.98 2.83 -14.34
C GLY A 19 20.96 1.82 -13.79
N ILE A 20 21.20 0.52 -13.99
CA ILE A 20 20.38 -0.56 -13.43
C ILE A 20 20.54 -0.60 -11.90
N ALA A 21 21.76 -0.55 -11.38
CA ALA A 21 22.01 -0.54 -9.94
C ALA A 21 21.38 0.70 -9.28
N TRP A 22 21.46 1.86 -9.93
CA TRP A 22 20.81 3.10 -9.50
C TRP A 22 19.29 2.95 -9.50
N ALA A 23 18.69 2.49 -10.60
CA ALA A 23 17.24 2.27 -10.67
C ALA A 23 16.75 1.23 -9.64
N LEU A 24 17.55 0.19 -9.35
CA LEU A 24 17.25 -0.79 -8.31
C LEU A 24 17.45 -0.25 -6.89
N TYR A 25 18.44 0.64 -6.70
CA TYR A 25 18.70 1.31 -5.42
C TYR A 25 17.60 2.31 -5.06
N PHE A 26 17.12 3.06 -6.05
CA PHE A 26 16.02 4.01 -5.92
C PHE A 26 14.63 3.37 -6.10
N ARG A 27 14.56 2.04 -6.26
CA ARG A 27 13.27 1.34 -6.25
C ARG A 27 12.70 1.43 -4.84
N GLU A 28 11.69 2.26 -4.65
CA GLU A 28 11.03 2.50 -3.36
C GLU A 28 10.71 1.17 -2.67
N ARG A 29 11.48 0.88 -1.61
CA ARG A 29 11.19 -0.25 -0.73
C ARG A 29 10.08 0.20 0.18
N LEU A 30 8.95 -0.49 0.10
CA LEU A 30 7.85 -0.32 1.05
C LEU A 30 8.38 -0.52 2.49
N PRO A 31 8.14 0.41 3.42
CA PRO A 31 8.51 0.24 4.81
C PRO A 31 7.81 -0.97 5.45
N VAL A 32 8.47 -1.61 6.41
CA VAL A 32 7.83 -2.67 7.21
C VAL A 32 6.75 -2.06 8.08
N LEU A 33 5.54 -2.63 8.04
CA LEU A 33 4.44 -2.19 8.90
C LEU A 33 4.72 -2.58 10.35
N THR A 34 4.92 -1.57 11.19
CA THR A 34 5.09 -1.71 12.64
C THR A 34 4.00 -0.95 13.39
N PRO A 35 3.70 -1.31 14.66
CA PRO A 35 2.76 -0.55 15.48
C PRO A 35 3.12 0.94 15.61
N GLN A 36 4.42 1.27 15.59
CA GLN A 36 4.91 2.64 15.71
C GLN A 36 4.54 3.46 14.47
N ILE A 37 4.87 3.00 13.27
CA ILE A 37 4.55 3.75 12.05
C ILE A 37 3.03 3.82 11.81
N TYR A 38 2.31 2.75 12.18
CA TYR A 38 0.85 2.73 12.16
C TYR A 38 0.27 3.84 13.05
N SER A 39 0.70 3.90 14.32
CA SER A 39 0.19 4.87 15.29
C SER A 39 0.50 6.32 14.90
N ALA A 40 1.70 6.58 14.39
CA ALA A 40 2.10 7.90 13.92
C ALA A 40 1.25 8.37 12.74
N ALA A 41 1.08 7.50 11.73
CA ALA A 41 0.27 7.80 10.55
C ALA A 41 -1.22 8.00 10.91
N LYS A 42 -1.77 7.14 11.77
CA LYS A 42 -3.16 7.26 12.24
C LYS A 42 -3.40 8.57 12.98
N SER A 43 -2.51 8.93 13.90
CA SER A 43 -2.61 10.19 14.62
C SER A 43 -2.55 11.40 13.68
N GLN A 44 -1.71 11.34 12.65
CA GLN A 44 -1.61 12.39 11.64
C GLN A 44 -2.89 12.52 10.81
N TRP A 45 -3.50 11.39 10.42
CA TRP A 45 -4.79 11.38 9.74
C TRP A 45 -5.93 11.90 10.60
N GLU A 46 -6.00 11.50 11.87
CA GLU A 46 -7.01 12.00 12.79
C GLU A 46 -6.94 13.52 12.97
N ALA A 47 -5.72 14.08 12.94
CA ALA A 47 -5.47 15.52 13.09
C ALA A 47 -5.66 16.34 11.82
N ARG A 48 -5.39 15.79 10.63
CA ARG A 48 -5.29 16.56 9.37
C ARG A 48 -6.16 16.04 8.23
N GLY A 49 -6.70 14.84 8.35
CA GLY A 49 -7.49 14.20 7.31
C GLY A 49 -8.80 14.95 7.06
N PRO A 50 -9.17 15.19 5.78
CA PRO A 50 -10.47 15.77 5.45
C PRO A 50 -11.60 14.82 5.87
N LYS A 51 -12.78 15.39 6.16
CA LYS A 51 -13.99 14.59 6.44
C LYS A 51 -14.63 14.05 5.16
N ASP A 52 -14.51 14.82 4.08
CA ASP A 52 -15.10 14.53 2.78
C ASP A 52 -13.98 14.37 1.76
N TYR A 53 -14.01 13.27 1.02
CA TYR A 53 -13.01 12.98 0.01
C TYR A 53 -13.50 11.87 -0.93
N GLU A 54 -12.84 11.75 -2.08
CA GLU A 54 -12.91 10.56 -2.92
C GLU A 54 -11.65 9.71 -2.68
N LEU A 55 -11.78 8.40 -2.69
CA LEU A 55 -10.70 7.46 -2.53
C LEU A 55 -10.65 6.58 -3.77
N ASP A 56 -9.50 6.58 -4.43
CA ASP A 56 -9.19 5.72 -5.56
C ASP A 56 -8.30 4.58 -5.06
N VAL A 57 -8.74 3.33 -5.21
CA VAL A 57 -8.03 2.15 -4.70
C VAL A 57 -7.83 1.14 -5.82
N GLU A 58 -6.57 0.78 -6.06
CA GLU A 58 -6.18 -0.31 -6.93
C GLU A 58 -5.81 -1.52 -6.06
N VAL A 59 -6.54 -2.62 -6.20
CA VAL A 59 -6.18 -3.90 -5.56
C VAL A 59 -5.53 -4.81 -6.60
N SER A 60 -4.45 -5.46 -6.21
CA SER A 60 -3.70 -6.41 -7.03
C SER A 60 -3.60 -7.77 -6.31
N GLY A 61 -3.61 -8.85 -7.09
CA GLY A 61 -3.51 -10.22 -6.59
C GLY A 61 -4.68 -11.08 -7.03
N VAL A 62 -5.19 -11.92 -6.12
CA VAL A 62 -6.26 -12.89 -6.42
C VAL A 62 -7.59 -12.21 -6.71
N GLN A 63 -7.87 -11.08 -6.08
CA GLN A 63 -9.06 -10.25 -6.28
C GLN A 63 -8.59 -8.87 -6.75
N ALA A 64 -8.12 -8.80 -7.99
CA ALA A 64 -7.70 -7.54 -8.58
C ALA A 64 -8.95 -6.74 -8.99
N GLY A 65 -8.89 -5.42 -8.79
CA GLY A 65 -10.00 -4.52 -9.10
C GLY A 65 -9.64 -3.07 -8.84
N HIS A 66 -10.33 -2.16 -9.54
CA HIS A 66 -10.20 -0.73 -9.34
C HIS A 66 -11.47 -0.17 -8.69
N TYR A 67 -11.31 0.50 -7.56
CA TYR A 67 -12.42 1.00 -6.77
C TYR A 67 -12.36 2.52 -6.65
N ARG A 68 -13.51 3.17 -6.88
CA ARG A 68 -13.71 4.58 -6.54
C ARG A 68 -14.75 4.69 -5.45
N ILE A 69 -14.38 5.35 -4.37
CA ILE A 69 -15.19 5.44 -3.18
C ILE A 69 -15.39 6.90 -2.81
N GLN A 70 -16.64 7.31 -2.63
CA GLN A 70 -16.96 8.62 -2.12
C GLN A 70 -17.21 8.53 -0.62
N VAL A 71 -16.53 9.39 0.12
CA VAL A 71 -16.65 9.50 1.57
C VAL A 71 -17.16 10.89 1.91
N LYS A 72 -18.20 10.94 2.76
CA LYS A 72 -18.75 12.17 3.34
C LYS A 72 -18.92 12.00 4.83
N ASP A 73 -18.52 13.00 5.60
CA ASP A 73 -18.49 12.95 7.06
C ASP A 73 -17.82 11.67 7.60
N ARG A 74 -16.72 11.24 6.94
CA ARG A 74 -15.98 9.99 7.23
C ARG A 74 -16.73 8.68 6.97
N ASN A 75 -17.92 8.74 6.37
CA ASN A 75 -18.72 7.57 6.02
C ASN A 75 -18.72 7.35 4.49
N VAL A 76 -18.60 6.09 4.07
CA VAL A 76 -18.73 5.74 2.64
C VAL A 76 -20.17 5.97 2.22
N VAL A 77 -20.37 6.78 1.18
CA VAL A 77 -21.71 7.09 0.61
C VAL A 77 -21.91 6.49 -0.78
N GLN A 78 -20.82 6.13 -1.46
CA GLN A 78 -20.86 5.43 -2.75
C GLN A 78 -19.56 4.66 -2.95
N MET A 79 -19.64 3.48 -3.55
CA MET A 79 -18.48 2.69 -3.98
C MET A 79 -18.77 2.09 -5.35
N LYS A 80 -17.81 2.23 -6.26
CA LYS A 80 -17.84 1.63 -7.59
C LYS A 80 -16.61 0.77 -7.82
N GLU A 81 -16.80 -0.39 -8.43
CA GLU A 81 -15.74 -1.27 -8.94
C GLU A 81 -15.79 -1.26 -10.46
N ASP A 82 -14.72 -0.80 -11.11
CA ASP A 82 -14.67 -0.63 -12.58
C ASP A 82 -15.88 0.14 -13.16
N GLY A 83 -16.43 1.08 -12.37
CA GLY A 83 -17.60 1.90 -12.73
C GLY A 83 -18.96 1.31 -12.36
N ILE A 84 -19.02 0.09 -11.83
CA ILE A 84 -20.25 -0.60 -11.43
C ILE A 84 -20.49 -0.41 -9.93
N ASP A 85 -21.71 -0.05 -9.52
CA ASP A 85 -22.04 0.14 -8.11
C ASP A 85 -21.91 -1.15 -7.30
N VAL A 86 -21.25 -1.05 -6.15
CA VAL A 86 -20.98 -2.17 -5.25
C VAL A 86 -21.94 -2.09 -4.04
N PRO A 87 -22.56 -3.20 -3.60
CA PRO A 87 -23.52 -3.17 -2.50
C PRO A 87 -22.90 -2.78 -1.15
N GLU A 88 -23.62 -2.01 -0.34
CA GLU A 88 -23.16 -1.41 0.92
C GLU A 88 -22.53 -2.39 1.92
N ARG A 89 -23.00 -3.64 1.95
CA ARG A 89 -22.51 -4.68 2.87
C ARG A 89 -21.00 -4.94 2.80
N VAL A 90 -20.32 -4.53 1.71
CA VAL A 90 -18.87 -4.73 1.56
C VAL A 90 -18.05 -3.47 1.84
N TRP A 91 -18.68 -2.33 2.19
CA TRP A 91 -18.01 -1.03 2.30
C TRP A 91 -17.19 -0.82 3.58
N ALA A 92 -17.32 -1.69 4.59
CA ALA A 92 -16.81 -1.48 5.95
C ALA A 92 -15.31 -1.13 6.07
N TYR A 93 -14.49 -1.53 5.09
CA TYR A 93 -13.04 -1.26 5.06
C TYR A 93 -12.60 -0.26 3.99
N TRP A 94 -13.54 0.37 3.28
CA TRP A 94 -13.25 1.18 2.08
C TRP A 94 -13.24 2.69 2.33
N SER A 95 -13.11 3.11 3.59
CA SER A 95 -12.69 4.46 3.97
C SER A 95 -11.25 4.42 4.51
N VAL A 96 -10.60 5.58 4.67
CA VAL A 96 -9.25 5.63 5.27
C VAL A 96 -9.28 5.08 6.70
N ASP A 97 -10.30 5.41 7.48
CA ASP A 97 -10.50 4.84 8.82
C ASP A 97 -10.69 3.32 8.78
N GLY A 98 -11.43 2.82 7.78
CA GLY A 98 -11.60 1.39 7.51
C GLY A 98 -10.27 0.71 7.16
N MET A 99 -9.44 1.34 6.33
CA MET A 99 -8.11 0.84 6.00
C MET A 99 -7.20 0.79 7.23
N PHE A 100 -7.24 1.79 8.11
CA PHE A 100 -6.52 1.72 9.39
C PHE A 100 -7.00 0.58 10.29
N ARG A 101 -8.31 0.30 10.34
CA ARG A 101 -8.84 -0.86 11.07
C ARG A 101 -8.29 -2.16 10.48
N PHE A 102 -8.29 -2.29 9.15
CA PHE A 102 -7.71 -3.45 8.47
C PHE A 102 -6.22 -3.64 8.80
N LEU A 103 -5.42 -2.57 8.78
CA LEU A 103 -3.98 -2.66 9.14
C LEU A 103 -3.76 -3.06 10.60
N GLU A 104 -4.62 -2.60 11.52
CA GLU A 104 -4.58 -3.00 12.93
C GLU A 104 -4.88 -4.49 13.10
N GLU A 105 -5.89 -5.00 12.39
CA GLU A 105 -6.24 -6.43 12.37
C GLU A 105 -5.12 -7.29 11.78
N GLU A 106 -4.44 -6.83 10.73
CA GLU A 106 -3.27 -7.51 10.16
C GLU A 106 -2.09 -7.56 11.14
N LEU A 107 -1.79 -6.44 11.81
CA LEU A 107 -0.78 -6.39 12.87
C LEU A 107 -1.10 -7.34 14.03
N ALA A 108 -2.38 -7.45 14.42
CA ALA A 108 -2.83 -8.39 15.45
C ALA A 108 -2.74 -9.84 14.96
N SER A 109 -3.17 -10.11 13.73
CA SER A 109 -3.15 -11.43 13.09
C SER A 109 -1.74 -11.98 12.95
N LYS A 110 -0.76 -11.13 12.63
CA LYS A 110 0.66 -11.51 12.60
C LYS A 110 1.19 -12.03 13.95
N LYS A 111 0.62 -11.61 15.09
CA LYS A 111 0.98 -12.14 16.42
C LYS A 111 0.44 -13.55 16.66
N ARG A 112 -0.55 -14.00 15.87
CA ARG A 112 -1.20 -15.33 15.97
C ARG A 112 -1.36 -15.95 14.56
N PRO A 113 -0.25 -16.16 13.84
CA PRO A 113 -0.28 -16.44 12.40
C PRO A 113 -0.89 -17.81 12.05
N SER A 114 -0.90 -18.75 13.01
CA SER A 114 -1.48 -20.08 12.79
C SER A 114 -2.99 -20.01 12.59
N ALA A 115 -3.70 -19.21 13.40
CA ALA A 115 -5.14 -19.02 13.27
C ALA A 115 -5.52 -18.17 12.06
N ALA A 116 -4.73 -17.14 11.74
CA ALA A 116 -5.06 -16.18 10.69
C ALA A 116 -4.63 -16.63 9.28
N TYR A 117 -3.46 -17.26 9.14
CA TYR A 117 -2.86 -17.58 7.84
C TYR A 117 -2.46 -19.07 7.70
N GLY A 118 -2.65 -19.85 8.76
CA GLY A 118 -2.29 -21.27 8.78
C GLY A 118 -0.78 -21.52 8.71
N VAL A 119 0.05 -20.61 9.22
CA VAL A 119 1.50 -20.77 9.36
C VAL A 119 1.90 -20.64 10.83
N SER A 120 2.85 -21.44 11.30
CA SER A 120 3.25 -21.44 12.73
C SER A 120 4.20 -20.30 13.08
N ASP A 121 5.03 -19.88 12.13
CA ASP A 121 6.08 -18.89 12.32
C ASP A 121 5.60 -17.46 11.95
N PRO A 122 5.63 -16.48 12.89
CA PRO A 122 5.30 -15.08 12.62
C PRO A 122 6.19 -14.41 11.56
N ASP A 123 7.43 -14.85 11.40
CA ASP A 123 8.37 -14.28 10.41
C ASP A 123 8.03 -14.72 8.98
N SER A 124 7.18 -15.74 8.85
CA SER A 124 6.57 -16.13 7.57
C SER A 124 5.49 -15.14 7.09
N VAL A 125 5.10 -14.15 7.91
CA VAL A 125 4.12 -13.11 7.55
C VAL A 125 4.82 -11.76 7.43
N TYR A 126 4.97 -11.28 6.19
CA TYR A 126 5.56 -9.99 5.90
C TYR A 126 4.47 -8.96 5.62
N LEU A 127 4.46 -7.89 6.42
CA LEU A 127 3.53 -6.77 6.31
C LEU A 127 4.34 -5.52 6.00
N GLN A 128 3.97 -4.83 4.94
CA GLN A 128 4.59 -3.57 4.57
C GLN A 128 3.51 -2.55 4.25
N ALA A 129 3.76 -1.30 4.59
CA ALA A 129 2.84 -0.21 4.30
C ALA A 129 3.60 1.10 4.10
N ASP A 130 3.07 1.95 3.23
CA ASP A 130 3.49 3.33 3.08
C ASP A 130 2.31 4.27 3.34
N PHE A 131 2.59 5.42 3.94
CA PHE A 131 1.59 6.37 4.40
C PHE A 131 1.87 7.76 3.81
N ASP A 132 0.82 8.53 3.55
CA ASP A 132 0.97 9.87 3.01
C ASP A 132 1.65 10.79 4.03
N GLU A 133 2.68 11.51 3.60
CA GLU A 133 3.49 12.34 4.49
C GLU A 133 2.74 13.58 4.99
N LYS A 134 1.68 14.03 4.30
CA LYS A 134 0.96 15.26 4.64
C LYS A 134 -0.25 14.98 5.51
N LEU A 135 -1.07 14.04 5.07
CA LEU A 135 -2.35 13.68 5.66
C LEU A 135 -2.28 12.40 6.50
N GLY A 136 -1.27 11.54 6.33
CA GLY A 136 -1.11 10.33 7.14
C GLY A 136 -1.92 9.12 6.67
N TYR A 137 -2.75 9.21 5.62
CA TYR A 137 -3.56 8.07 5.16
C TYR A 137 -2.68 6.94 4.58
N PRO A 138 -3.12 5.67 4.65
CA PRO A 138 -2.37 4.57 4.04
C PRO A 138 -2.40 4.66 2.51
N LYS A 139 -1.25 4.85 1.86
CA LYS A 139 -1.12 4.92 0.39
C LYS A 139 -0.93 3.56 -0.26
N ARG A 140 -0.26 2.64 0.43
CA ARG A 140 0.08 1.33 -0.12
C ARG A 140 0.23 0.31 1.00
N PHE A 141 -0.16 -0.92 0.71
CA PHE A 141 0.04 -2.04 1.60
C PHE A 141 0.39 -3.29 0.81
N LEU A 142 1.22 -4.12 1.42
CA LEU A 142 1.56 -5.44 0.94
C LEU A 142 1.56 -6.42 2.11
N ARG A 143 0.76 -7.47 1.99
CA ARG A 143 0.88 -8.69 2.79
C ARG A 143 1.45 -9.79 1.93
N GLN A 144 2.50 -10.43 2.42
CA GLN A 144 3.04 -11.65 1.83
C GLN A 144 3.19 -12.72 2.91
N VAL A 145 2.56 -13.87 2.71
CA VAL A 145 2.70 -15.03 3.61
C VAL A 145 3.53 -16.09 2.90
N PHE A 146 4.74 -16.35 3.39
CA PHE A 146 5.63 -17.36 2.82
C PHE A 146 5.08 -18.77 3.05
N GLY A 147 5.23 -19.64 2.04
CA GLY A 147 4.67 -21.00 2.05
C GLY A 147 3.15 -21.07 1.79
N ARG A 148 2.47 -19.93 1.59
CA ARG A 148 1.05 -19.85 1.23
C ARG A 148 0.84 -18.96 0.00
N LYS A 149 -0.24 -19.18 -0.74
CA LYS A 149 -0.69 -18.26 -1.81
C LYS A 149 -1.62 -17.19 -1.24
N LEU A 150 -1.15 -16.45 -0.22
CA LEU A 150 -1.92 -15.43 0.49
C LEU A 150 -1.23 -14.06 0.40
N THR A 151 -1.15 -13.55 -0.82
CA THR A 151 -0.60 -12.21 -1.10
C THR A 151 -1.73 -11.24 -1.41
N ILE A 152 -1.70 -10.07 -0.77
CA ILE A 152 -2.58 -8.95 -1.06
C ILE A 152 -1.70 -7.72 -1.24
N GLU A 153 -1.89 -6.99 -2.33
CA GLU A 153 -1.35 -5.66 -2.51
C GLU A 153 -2.49 -4.71 -2.85
N TRP A 154 -2.47 -3.52 -2.25
CA TRP A 154 -3.32 -2.43 -2.71
C TRP A 154 -2.59 -1.11 -2.66
N ARG A 155 -3.03 -0.18 -3.51
CA ARG A 155 -2.63 1.23 -3.54
C ARG A 155 -3.87 2.08 -3.41
N ALA A 156 -3.76 3.17 -2.67
CA ALA A 156 -4.85 4.09 -2.43
C ALA A 156 -4.39 5.53 -2.62
N GLN A 157 -5.27 6.35 -3.16
CA GLN A 157 -5.08 7.77 -3.33
C GLN A 157 -6.33 8.51 -2.87
N VAL A 158 -6.15 9.46 -1.96
CA VAL A 158 -7.20 10.40 -1.60
C VAL A 158 -7.24 11.50 -2.65
N LEU A 159 -8.41 11.67 -3.28
CA LEU A 159 -8.71 12.65 -4.32
C LEU A 159 -9.67 13.70 -3.76
N GLY A 160 -9.29 14.97 -3.86
CA GLY A 160 -10.05 16.06 -3.27
C GLY A 160 -10.09 15.99 -1.74
N GLY A 161 -10.71 16.99 -1.14
CA GLY A 161 -10.67 17.24 0.29
C GLY A 161 -10.58 18.73 0.46
N ASP A 162 -11.71 19.36 0.75
CA ASP A 162 -11.72 20.78 1.05
C ASP A 162 -10.71 21.01 2.16
N LYS A 163 -9.81 21.98 1.94
CA LYS A 163 -8.96 22.51 2.99
C LYS A 163 -9.93 22.96 4.07
N ALA A 164 -9.97 22.25 5.19
CA ALA A 164 -10.63 22.73 6.38
C ALA A 164 -10.08 24.14 6.64
N ASN A 165 -10.96 25.11 6.46
CA ASN A 165 -10.71 26.53 6.65
C ASN A 165 -10.53 26.80 8.16
#